data_AF-A0A932XQG9-F1
#
_entry.id   AF-A0A932XQG9-F1
#
_cell.length_a   1.000
_cell.length_b   1.000
_cell.length_c   1.000
_cell.angle_alpha   90.00
_cell.angle_beta   90.00
_cell.angle_gamma   90.00
#
_symmetry.space_group_name_H-M   'P 1'
#
loop_
_entity.id
_entity.type
_entity.pdbx_description
1 polymer ?
#
loop_
_entity_poly.entity_id
_entity_poly.type
_entity_poly.pdbx_seq_one_letter_code
_entity_poly.pdbx_strand_id
1 'polypeptide(L)'
;MTLRELVAAALGGSAEPLRAQGLPRGVAEAVAAGVDAGRAHDPAPEATRRVTLGDRPSPRASGAGRPPHAASPLAWRATPGGGWVLAEPVSRGGLLRWAELDRSGQLTALLHWSTSAAGEPRLARAMVRAPDLRWAAVLPMQGNSTLWSPADAIASVRPQTDPPGPAAEAAQATMPAQDYARLTHIPPVDRPAALPRGVGTAVLNLLAQLMSNQQRDPVRYRGPYPTPALFEALCASFAPEGPLAVARARFTRDAAAQAFAGEMREQPLPWSPRPYVASVYPDDNLYVQWRGASEMGCVWLGESAFARCAPRLPMPAGGRLWREDTPRGPREAVGLVALGRPFRRYMEADPAAGTFARAGDWDEGTAGTLPGGGGPQPLEDALRLAAVHWAVVRCTPALAPAVAGLAASLPMTWAPVPRALTRVDEGGIAVHAGLGPHFRALAANPAQSADGPQALALMLVSDLFAALAVDLARLGQARLEAEPTPEVAALLARGRECQQAAQQALAQLLPRVLAQLAQGLLLPG
;
A
#
# COMPACT_ATOMS: atom_id res chain seq x y z
N MET A 1 31.06 -1.78 -9.25
CA MET A 1 30.29 -2.96 -9.70
C MET A 1 28.85 -2.54 -9.89
N THR A 2 28.41 -2.33 -11.13
CA THR A 2 27.04 -1.90 -11.47
C THR A 2 26.04 -3.05 -11.30
N LEU A 3 24.73 -2.77 -11.22
CA LEU A 3 23.66 -3.80 -11.25
C LEU A 3 23.84 -4.76 -12.44
N ARG A 4 24.24 -4.19 -13.58
CA ARG A 4 24.56 -4.90 -14.82
C ARG A 4 25.76 -5.82 -14.65
N GLU A 5 26.81 -5.41 -13.93
CA GLU A 5 27.99 -6.25 -13.63
C GLU A 5 27.71 -7.29 -12.55
N LEU A 6 26.83 -7.03 -11.59
CA LEU A 6 26.47 -7.97 -10.52
C LEU A 6 25.56 -9.09 -11.04
N VAL A 7 24.62 -8.72 -11.91
CA VAL A 7 23.76 -9.67 -12.64
C VAL A 7 24.57 -10.35 -13.76
N ALA A 8 25.44 -9.67 -14.51
CA ALA A 8 26.28 -10.32 -15.54
C ALA A 8 27.38 -11.22 -14.95
N ALA A 9 28.02 -10.85 -13.84
CA ALA A 9 29.03 -11.68 -13.17
C ALA A 9 28.41 -12.88 -12.45
N ALA A 10 27.19 -12.75 -11.92
CA ALA A 10 26.46 -13.89 -11.37
C ALA A 10 25.92 -14.85 -12.46
N LEU A 11 25.66 -14.37 -13.67
CA LEU A 11 24.83 -15.09 -14.67
C LEU A 11 25.51 -15.37 -16.01
N GLY A 12 26.79 -15.00 -16.22
CA GLY A 12 27.57 -15.44 -17.37
C GLY A 12 26.93 -15.13 -18.74
N GLY A 13 26.13 -14.06 -18.84
CA GLY A 13 25.57 -13.56 -20.11
C GLY A 13 24.66 -14.52 -20.89
N SER A 14 24.23 -15.64 -20.31
CA SER A 14 23.39 -16.66 -20.97
C SER A 14 22.22 -17.08 -20.07
N ALA A 15 21.08 -17.41 -20.68
CA ALA A 15 19.94 -18.00 -19.96
C ALA A 15 20.20 -19.46 -19.54
N GLU A 16 21.21 -20.14 -20.09
CA GLU A 16 21.52 -21.53 -19.75
C GLU A 16 21.98 -21.74 -18.29
N PRO A 17 22.92 -20.95 -17.73
CA PRO A 17 23.27 -21.04 -16.31
C PRO A 17 22.07 -20.88 -15.36
N LEU A 18 21.13 -20.00 -15.71
CA LEU A 18 19.90 -19.78 -14.94
C LEU A 18 18.98 -21.01 -15.00
N ARG A 19 18.82 -21.61 -16.18
CA ARG A 19 18.06 -22.87 -16.34
C ARG A 19 18.72 -24.03 -15.61
N ALA A 20 20.05 -24.11 -15.58
CA ALA A 20 20.79 -25.11 -14.82
C ALA A 20 20.58 -24.98 -13.30
N GLN A 21 20.23 -23.77 -12.81
CA GLN A 21 19.83 -23.52 -11.43
C GLN A 21 18.32 -23.74 -11.18
N GLY A 22 17.58 -24.29 -12.16
CA GLY A 22 16.17 -24.64 -12.01
C GLY A 22 15.17 -23.51 -12.26
N LEU A 23 15.61 -22.36 -12.81
CA LEU A 23 14.70 -21.29 -13.17
C LEU A 23 13.84 -21.67 -14.40
N PRO A 24 12.53 -21.38 -14.38
CA PRO A 24 11.67 -21.50 -15.55
C PRO A 24 12.25 -20.72 -16.72
N ARG A 25 12.15 -21.30 -17.92
CA ARG A 25 12.70 -20.74 -19.16
C ARG A 25 12.37 -19.26 -19.34
N GLY A 26 11.12 -18.87 -19.14
CA GLY A 26 10.68 -17.47 -19.28
C GLY A 26 11.30 -16.52 -18.25
N VAL A 27 11.58 -16.97 -17.03
CA VAL A 27 12.25 -16.16 -16.00
C VAL A 27 13.75 -16.05 -16.31
N ALA A 28 14.39 -17.15 -16.71
CA ALA A 28 15.78 -17.14 -17.15
C ALA A 28 15.99 -16.21 -18.36
N GLU A 29 15.06 -16.23 -19.31
CA GLU A 29 15.05 -15.35 -20.48
C GLU A 29 14.74 -13.90 -20.11
N ALA A 30 13.80 -13.62 -19.20
CA ALA A 30 13.50 -12.26 -18.73
C ALA A 30 14.67 -11.63 -17.97
N VAL A 31 15.36 -12.42 -17.13
CA VAL A 31 16.57 -11.99 -16.42
C VAL A 31 17.71 -11.70 -17.41
N ALA A 32 17.89 -12.54 -18.43
CA ALA A 32 18.88 -12.31 -19.49
C ALA A 32 18.50 -11.11 -20.38
N ALA A 33 17.23 -10.97 -20.76
CA ALA A 33 16.72 -9.88 -21.59
C ALA A 33 16.74 -8.52 -20.86
N GLY A 34 16.53 -8.50 -19.54
CA GLY A 34 16.73 -7.29 -18.73
C GLY A 34 18.18 -6.81 -18.72
N VAL A 35 19.14 -7.74 -18.86
CA VAL A 35 20.57 -7.41 -19.02
C VAL A 35 20.87 -6.90 -20.43
N ASP A 36 20.20 -7.41 -21.46
CA ASP A 36 20.41 -7.05 -22.87
C ASP A 36 19.64 -5.79 -23.32
N ALA A 37 18.43 -5.53 -22.80
CA ALA A 37 17.67 -4.29 -23.07
C ALA A 37 18.39 -3.05 -22.54
N GLY A 38 19.27 -3.21 -21.55
CA GLY A 38 20.22 -2.17 -21.10
C GLY A 38 21.44 -1.97 -22.03
N ARG A 39 21.53 -2.68 -23.16
CA ARG A 39 22.61 -2.53 -24.17
C ARG A 39 22.19 -1.75 -25.42
N ALA A 40 20.89 -1.57 -25.69
CA ALA A 40 20.42 -0.89 -26.89
C ALA A 40 19.68 0.42 -26.52
N HIS A 41 20.18 1.55 -27.04
CA HIS A 41 19.57 2.87 -26.93
C HIS A 41 19.13 3.31 -28.33
N ASP A 42 17.86 3.05 -28.69
CA ASP A 42 16.94 3.95 -29.41
C ASP A 42 15.56 3.27 -29.59
N PRO A 43 14.43 4.00 -29.64
CA PRO A 43 13.10 3.42 -29.54
C PRO A 43 12.51 3.09 -30.93
N ALA A 44 12.00 1.88 -31.10
CA ALA A 44 10.98 1.60 -32.09
C ALA A 44 9.91 0.67 -31.48
N PRO A 45 8.62 0.89 -31.78
CA PRO A 45 7.52 0.19 -31.13
C PRO A 45 7.21 -1.08 -31.90
N GLU A 46 7.23 -2.27 -31.27
CA GLU A 46 6.25 -3.32 -31.56
C GLU A 46 6.36 -4.58 -30.69
N ALA A 47 5.17 -5.11 -30.41
CA ALA A 47 4.83 -6.49 -30.08
C ALA A 47 5.35 -7.07 -28.74
N THR A 48 4.61 -6.78 -27.67
CA THR A 48 4.58 -7.59 -26.45
C THR A 48 4.09 -9.01 -26.79
N ARG A 49 5.01 -9.93 -27.07
CA ARG A 49 4.70 -11.37 -27.15
C ARG A 49 4.39 -11.87 -25.74
N ARG A 50 3.11 -12.20 -25.48
CA ARG A 50 2.71 -13.03 -24.33
C ARG A 50 3.47 -14.36 -24.38
N VAL A 51 4.37 -14.57 -23.44
CA VAL A 51 5.01 -15.87 -23.22
C VAL A 51 4.05 -16.74 -22.41
N THR A 52 3.52 -17.78 -23.04
CA THR A 52 2.75 -18.84 -22.37
C THR A 52 3.71 -19.73 -21.57
N LEU A 53 3.46 -19.84 -20.26
CA LEU A 53 4.14 -20.80 -19.37
C LEU A 53 3.73 -22.22 -19.79
N GLY A 54 4.61 -22.90 -20.54
CA GLY A 54 4.52 -24.34 -20.80
C GLY A 54 4.95 -25.19 -19.59
N ASP A 55 4.48 -26.43 -19.58
CA ASP A 55 4.42 -27.39 -18.46
C ASP A 55 5.64 -27.50 -17.53
N ARG A 56 5.33 -27.78 -16.25
CA ARG A 56 6.29 -28.06 -15.17
C ARG A 56 7.27 -29.19 -15.56
N PRO A 57 8.59 -29.02 -15.37
CA PRO A 57 9.52 -30.12 -15.56
C PRO A 57 9.46 -31.09 -14.38
N SER A 58 9.31 -32.39 -14.68
CA SER A 58 9.54 -33.48 -13.72
C SER A 58 11.02 -33.62 -13.35
N PRO A 59 11.34 -34.09 -12.14
CA PRO A 59 12.72 -34.25 -11.69
C PRO A 59 13.38 -35.42 -12.44
N ARG A 60 14.43 -35.15 -13.22
CA ARG A 60 15.32 -36.19 -13.76
C ARG A 60 16.52 -36.42 -12.85
N ALA A 61 16.80 -37.70 -12.64
CA ALA A 61 17.93 -38.21 -11.88
C ALA A 61 19.28 -37.80 -12.49
N SER A 62 20.23 -37.49 -11.61
CA SER A 62 21.60 -37.08 -11.92
C SER A 62 22.45 -38.23 -12.46
N GLY A 63 23.10 -37.99 -13.60
CA GLY A 63 24.26 -38.76 -14.06
C GLY A 63 25.55 -38.20 -13.48
N ALA A 64 26.47 -39.09 -13.09
CA ALA A 64 27.71 -38.80 -12.39
C ALA A 64 28.80 -38.15 -13.27
N GLY A 65 29.68 -37.36 -12.65
CA GLY A 65 31.05 -37.16 -13.13
C GLY A 65 31.47 -35.73 -13.50
N ARG A 66 31.45 -34.79 -12.54
CA ARG A 66 32.31 -33.60 -12.57
C ARG A 66 32.64 -33.19 -11.11
N PRO A 67 33.89 -32.86 -10.75
CA PRO A 67 34.20 -32.40 -9.40
C PRO A 67 33.38 -31.15 -9.09
N PRO A 68 32.85 -31.00 -7.85
CA PRO A 68 32.09 -29.80 -7.50
C PRO A 68 33.05 -28.62 -7.48
N HIS A 69 33.01 -27.78 -8.51
CA HIS A 69 33.36 -26.38 -8.33
C HIS A 69 32.57 -25.91 -7.11
N ALA A 70 33.25 -25.35 -6.11
CA ALA A 70 32.61 -24.80 -4.92
C ALA A 70 31.43 -23.95 -5.38
N ALA A 71 30.21 -24.47 -5.15
CA ALA A 71 29.02 -23.83 -5.65
C ALA A 71 29.01 -22.40 -5.11
N SER A 72 28.86 -21.42 -6.00
CA SER A 72 28.71 -20.03 -5.59
C SER A 72 27.70 -19.98 -4.43
N PRO A 73 28.04 -19.34 -3.29
CA PRO A 73 27.14 -19.28 -2.14
C PRO A 73 25.85 -18.53 -2.49
N LEU A 74 25.84 -17.78 -3.59
CA LEU A 74 24.69 -17.07 -4.13
C LEU A 74 23.80 -18.02 -4.95
N ALA A 75 22.54 -18.17 -4.54
CA ALA A 75 21.58 -19.05 -5.22
C ALA A 75 20.19 -18.44 -5.34
N TRP A 76 19.52 -18.73 -6.46
CA TRP A 76 18.10 -18.44 -6.65
C TRP A 76 17.22 -19.40 -5.84
N ARG A 77 16.19 -18.86 -5.20
CA ARG A 77 15.22 -19.61 -4.39
C ARG A 77 13.82 -19.19 -4.76
N ALA A 78 12.93 -20.15 -4.98
CA ALA A 78 11.52 -19.87 -5.20
C ALA A 78 10.86 -19.30 -3.94
N THR A 79 9.95 -18.35 -4.10
CA THR A 79 9.14 -17.81 -3.00
C THR A 79 7.77 -18.50 -2.95
N PRO A 80 7.09 -18.54 -1.80
CA PRO A 80 5.74 -19.11 -1.69
C PRO A 80 4.70 -18.47 -2.62
N GLY A 81 4.95 -17.23 -3.07
CA GLY A 81 4.09 -16.49 -4.00
C GLY A 81 4.39 -16.71 -5.49
N GLY A 82 5.27 -17.66 -5.81
CA GLY A 82 5.67 -18.01 -7.19
C GLY A 82 6.77 -17.14 -7.79
N GLY A 83 7.35 -16.22 -7.01
CA GLY A 83 8.50 -15.41 -7.41
C GLY A 83 9.84 -16.09 -7.11
N TRP A 84 10.93 -15.33 -7.25
CA TRP A 84 12.31 -15.79 -7.08
C TRP A 84 13.13 -14.78 -6.29
N VAL A 85 14.00 -15.27 -5.42
CA VAL A 85 14.92 -14.45 -4.62
C VAL A 85 16.33 -14.95 -4.84
N LEU A 86 17.24 -14.04 -5.17
CA LEU A 86 18.67 -14.29 -5.19
C LEU A 86 19.21 -14.02 -3.78
N ALA A 87 19.74 -15.05 -3.13
CA ALA A 87 20.19 -14.94 -1.75
C ALA A 87 21.49 -15.70 -1.47
N GLU A 88 22.22 -15.22 -0.48
CA GLU A 88 23.48 -15.78 0.02
C GLU A 88 23.32 -16.21 1.49
N PRO A 89 23.61 -17.47 1.86
CA PRO A 89 23.65 -17.90 3.24
C PRO A 89 24.74 -17.17 4.04
N VAL A 90 24.42 -16.80 5.28
CA VAL A 90 25.41 -16.25 6.22
C VAL A 90 25.79 -17.29 7.28
N SER A 91 27.05 -17.25 7.70
CA SER A 91 27.64 -18.22 8.65
C SER A 91 26.93 -18.30 10.01
N ARG A 92 26.24 -17.24 10.42
CA ARG A 92 25.48 -17.18 11.69
C ARG A 92 24.02 -17.65 11.57
N GLY A 93 23.64 -18.24 10.43
CA GLY A 93 22.25 -18.60 10.13
C GLY A 93 21.48 -17.43 9.51
N GLY A 94 20.69 -17.73 8.49
CA GLY A 94 19.89 -16.76 7.74
C GLY A 94 20.39 -16.51 6.32
N LEU A 95 19.82 -15.51 5.66
CA LEU A 95 20.06 -15.21 4.24
C LEU A 95 20.23 -13.69 4.01
N LEU A 96 21.29 -13.30 3.29
CA LEU A 96 21.38 -11.98 2.66
C LEU A 96 20.63 -12.04 1.32
N ARG A 97 19.70 -11.11 1.13
CA ARG A 97 18.98 -10.96 -0.14
C ARG A 97 19.72 -10.01 -1.04
N TRP A 98 19.85 -10.35 -2.31
CA TRP A 98 20.48 -9.50 -3.33
C TRP A 98 19.45 -8.97 -4.32
N ALA A 99 18.51 -9.81 -4.76
CA ALA A 99 17.45 -9.41 -5.68
C ALA A 99 16.16 -10.22 -5.46
N GLU A 100 15.02 -9.65 -5.84
CA GLU A 100 13.72 -10.33 -5.88
C GLU A 100 13.03 -10.09 -7.24
N LEU A 101 12.52 -11.18 -7.80
CA LEU A 101 11.67 -11.19 -8.98
C LEU A 101 10.29 -11.71 -8.59
N ASP A 102 9.24 -11.13 -9.17
CA ASP A 102 7.90 -11.69 -9.04
C ASP A 102 7.68 -12.93 -9.91
N ARG A 103 6.46 -13.47 -9.88
CA ARG A 103 6.05 -14.65 -10.67
C ARG A 103 6.10 -14.46 -12.19
N SER A 104 6.12 -13.21 -12.65
CA SER A 104 6.25 -12.83 -14.06
C SER A 104 7.69 -12.48 -14.46
N GLY A 105 8.63 -12.55 -13.50
CA GLY A 105 10.04 -12.20 -13.72
C GLY A 105 10.34 -10.71 -13.59
N GLN A 106 9.41 -9.88 -13.12
CA GLN A 106 9.66 -8.45 -12.90
C GLN A 106 10.46 -8.23 -11.61
N LEU A 107 11.47 -7.37 -11.66
CA LEU A 107 12.28 -7.01 -10.50
C LEU A 107 11.46 -6.18 -9.50
N THR A 108 11.32 -6.69 -8.28
CA THR A 108 10.56 -6.05 -7.20
C THR A 108 11.44 -5.52 -6.07
N ALA A 109 12.64 -6.08 -5.89
CA ALA A 109 13.62 -5.58 -4.95
C ALA A 109 15.07 -5.81 -5.42
N LEU A 110 15.96 -4.92 -5.02
CA LEU A 110 17.40 -4.99 -5.28
C LEU A 110 18.17 -4.45 -4.09
N LEU A 111 19.11 -5.21 -3.56
CA LEU A 111 19.90 -4.87 -2.39
C LEU A 111 21.39 -4.97 -2.74
N HIS A 112 22.12 -3.93 -2.36
CA HIS A 112 23.58 -3.88 -2.49
C HIS A 112 24.20 -3.97 -1.10
N TRP A 113 24.95 -5.05 -0.89
CA TRP A 113 25.74 -5.24 0.32
C TRP A 113 27.19 -4.84 0.07
N SER A 114 27.77 -4.19 1.06
CA SER A 114 29.21 -3.98 1.20
C SER A 114 29.72 -4.79 2.39
N THR A 115 31.04 -4.80 2.56
CA THR A 115 31.69 -5.43 3.70
C THR A 115 32.27 -4.34 4.58
N SER A 116 32.01 -4.42 5.89
CA SER A 116 32.67 -3.55 6.87
C SER A 116 34.16 -3.89 7.01
N ALA A 117 34.91 -3.01 7.68
CA ALA A 117 36.31 -3.29 8.03
C ALA A 117 36.49 -4.58 8.84
N ALA A 118 35.46 -5.00 9.59
CA ALA A 118 35.46 -6.23 10.38
C ALA A 118 35.01 -7.48 9.59
N GLY A 119 34.81 -7.37 8.27
CA GLY A 119 34.33 -8.49 7.45
C GLY A 119 32.82 -8.74 7.52
N GLU A 120 32.07 -7.99 8.35
CA GLU A 120 30.62 -8.15 8.47
C GLU A 120 29.87 -7.45 7.32
N PRO A 121 28.80 -8.07 6.76
CA PRO A 121 28.01 -7.47 5.69
C PRO A 121 27.28 -6.22 6.19
N ARG A 122 27.25 -5.18 5.36
CA ARG A 122 26.51 -3.94 5.60
C ARG A 122 25.68 -3.60 4.39
N LEU A 123 24.42 -3.23 4.60
CA LEU A 123 23.60 -2.75 3.50
C LEU A 123 24.14 -1.38 3.08
N ALA A 124 24.55 -1.25 1.83
CA ALA A 124 24.93 0.03 1.24
C ALA A 124 23.72 0.74 0.64
N ARG A 125 22.76 -0.03 0.10
CA ARG A 125 21.52 0.48 -0.49
C ARG A 125 20.51 -0.66 -0.66
N ALA A 126 19.24 -0.38 -0.44
CA ALA A 126 18.15 -1.20 -0.94
C ALA A 126 17.23 -0.37 -1.83
N MET A 127 16.71 -0.99 -2.88
CA MET A 127 15.68 -0.46 -3.76
C MET A 127 14.51 -1.43 -3.75
N VAL A 128 13.29 -0.92 -3.59
CA VAL A 128 12.07 -1.71 -3.65
C VAL A 128 11.04 -1.04 -4.54
N ARG A 129 10.29 -1.86 -5.27
CA ARG A 129 9.17 -1.38 -6.08
C ARG A 129 7.99 -1.04 -5.16
N ALA A 130 7.50 0.18 -5.27
CA ALA A 130 6.32 0.63 -4.57
C ALA A 130 5.06 0.38 -5.42
N PRO A 131 3.86 0.44 -4.80
CA PRO A 131 2.60 0.18 -5.52
C PRO A 131 2.25 1.17 -6.63
N ASP A 132 2.76 2.40 -6.56
CA ASP A 132 2.70 3.40 -7.63
C ASP A 132 3.66 3.10 -8.79
N LEU A 133 4.27 1.91 -8.78
CA LEU A 133 5.26 1.40 -9.71
C LEU A 133 6.57 2.20 -9.75
N ARG A 134 6.78 3.15 -8.84
CA ARG A 134 8.06 3.81 -8.69
C ARG A 134 8.98 2.96 -7.82
N TRP A 135 10.26 3.30 -7.84
CA TRP A 135 11.22 2.69 -6.93
C TRP A 135 11.38 3.59 -5.70
N ALA A 136 11.44 2.98 -4.53
CA ALA A 136 11.89 3.61 -3.31
C ALA A 136 13.26 3.06 -2.93
N ALA A 137 14.17 3.93 -2.52
CA ALA A 137 15.47 3.56 -1.99
C ALA A 137 15.51 3.77 -0.48
N VAL A 138 16.11 2.80 0.21
CA VAL A 138 16.61 2.93 1.59
C VAL A 138 18.12 3.09 1.49
N LEU A 139 18.62 4.20 2.06
CA LEU A 139 20.01 4.62 1.98
C LEU A 139 20.59 4.70 3.40
N PRO A 140 21.26 3.63 3.87
CA PRO A 140 21.76 3.57 5.23
C PRO A 140 22.79 4.67 5.52
N MET A 141 22.68 5.31 6.69
CA MET A 141 23.57 6.39 7.14
C MET A 141 23.64 7.63 6.22
N GLN A 142 22.68 7.80 5.31
CA GLN A 142 22.60 8.97 4.41
C GLN A 142 21.48 9.95 4.79
N GLY A 143 20.84 9.75 5.94
CA GLY A 143 19.83 10.67 6.48
C GLY A 143 20.41 11.57 7.57
N ASN A 144 19.80 12.75 7.73
CA ASN A 144 19.97 13.56 8.92
C ASN A 144 18.60 13.79 9.56
N SER A 145 18.48 13.51 10.86
CA SER A 145 17.24 13.67 11.62
C SER A 145 17.54 14.35 12.94
N THR A 146 16.78 15.40 13.25
CA THR A 146 16.81 16.05 14.56
C THR A 146 16.24 15.17 15.67
N LEU A 147 15.50 14.10 15.31
CA LEU A 147 14.86 13.21 16.27
C LEU A 147 15.78 12.05 16.73
N TRP A 148 16.68 11.57 15.89
CA TRP A 148 17.43 10.33 16.18
C TRP A 148 18.77 10.14 15.44
N SER A 149 19.52 11.20 15.15
CA SER A 149 20.85 11.08 14.50
C SER A 149 21.76 10.07 15.22
N PRO A 150 22.35 9.07 14.52
CA PRO A 150 22.41 8.88 13.06
C PRO A 150 21.14 8.28 12.42
N ALA A 151 20.90 8.57 11.13
CA ALA A 151 19.68 8.19 10.41
C ALA A 151 19.92 7.58 9.02
N ASP A 152 19.00 6.70 8.61
CA ASP A 152 18.86 6.19 7.24
C ASP A 152 17.86 7.05 6.46
N ALA A 153 18.13 7.30 5.18
CA ALA A 153 17.23 8.06 4.31
C ALA A 153 16.30 7.16 3.49
N ILE A 154 15.08 7.64 3.26
CA ILE A 154 14.12 7.08 2.30
C ILE A 154 13.91 8.11 1.18
N ALA A 155 14.09 7.68 -0.07
CA ALA A 155 13.91 8.53 -1.24
C ALA A 155 13.19 7.77 -2.36
N SER A 156 12.39 8.47 -3.15
CA SER A 156 11.83 7.93 -4.40
C SER A 156 12.87 8.07 -5.50
N VAL A 157 13.28 6.95 -6.10
CA VAL A 157 14.30 6.91 -7.14
C VAL A 157 13.70 6.53 -8.48
N ARG A 158 14.18 7.15 -9.56
CA ARG A 158 13.98 6.59 -10.89
C ARG A 158 14.88 5.36 -11.06
N PRO A 159 14.42 4.28 -11.74
CA PRO A 159 15.31 3.20 -12.12
C PRO A 159 16.25 3.70 -13.21
N GLN A 160 17.33 4.37 -12.79
CA GLN A 160 18.45 4.64 -13.69
C GLN A 160 19.33 3.40 -13.74
N THR A 161 19.85 3.09 -14.93
CA THR A 161 20.74 1.96 -15.21
C THR A 161 22.11 2.08 -14.55
N ASP A 162 22.39 3.19 -13.90
CA ASP A 162 23.58 3.45 -13.09
C ASP A 162 23.20 3.69 -11.62
N PRO A 163 24.08 3.38 -10.65
CA PRO A 163 23.89 3.88 -9.29
C PRO A 163 23.74 5.41 -9.39
N PRO A 164 22.69 6.02 -8.81
CA PRO A 164 22.63 7.45 -8.73
C PRO A 164 23.93 7.89 -8.07
N GLY A 165 24.63 8.81 -8.72
CA GLY A 165 25.75 9.47 -8.07
C GLY A 165 25.27 10.09 -6.75
N PRO A 166 26.19 10.50 -5.86
CA PRO A 166 25.86 11.16 -4.59
C PRO A 166 25.05 12.48 -4.73
N ALA A 167 24.63 12.86 -5.93
CA ALA A 167 23.65 13.93 -6.17
C ALA A 167 22.25 13.43 -5.77
N ALA A 168 21.97 13.62 -4.48
CA ALA A 168 20.77 13.27 -3.76
C ALA A 168 19.48 13.73 -4.44
N GLU A 169 18.60 12.78 -4.77
CA GLU A 169 17.18 13.06 -4.55
C GLU A 169 17.02 13.33 -3.06
N ALA A 170 16.43 14.49 -2.73
CA ALA A 170 16.27 14.91 -1.35
C ALA A 170 15.53 13.81 -0.56
N ALA A 171 16.09 13.40 0.58
CA ALA A 171 15.47 12.42 1.46
C ALA A 171 14.05 12.90 1.81
N GLN A 172 13.05 12.11 1.42
CA GLN A 172 11.65 12.43 1.66
C GLN A 172 11.29 12.16 3.12
N ALA A 173 11.87 11.12 3.69
CA ALA A 173 11.76 10.77 5.10
C ALA A 173 13.05 10.10 5.59
N THR A 174 13.17 9.96 6.90
CA THR A 174 14.29 9.31 7.58
C THR A 174 13.81 8.31 8.62
N MET A 175 14.67 7.33 8.93
CA MET A 175 14.51 6.36 10.01
C MET A 175 15.78 6.37 10.88
N PRO A 176 15.74 5.98 12.17
CA PRO A 176 16.96 5.75 12.94
C PRO A 176 17.84 4.75 12.21
N ALA A 177 19.16 4.96 12.23
CA ALA A 177 20.10 4.08 11.55
C ALA A 177 19.93 2.62 12.01
N GLN A 178 19.85 1.70 11.05
CA GLN A 178 19.66 0.27 11.32
C GLN A 178 20.88 -0.57 10.92
N ASP A 179 21.14 -1.62 11.68
CA ASP A 179 21.94 -2.75 11.20
C ASP A 179 21.03 -3.70 10.41
N TYR A 180 20.97 -3.50 9.10
CA TYR A 180 20.12 -4.32 8.21
C TYR A 180 20.53 -5.78 8.14
N ALA A 181 21.76 -6.14 8.52
CA ALA A 181 22.16 -7.55 8.64
C ALA A 181 21.64 -8.18 9.95
N ARG A 182 21.25 -7.35 10.93
CA ARG A 182 20.84 -7.76 12.28
C ARG A 182 19.74 -6.87 12.84
N LEU A 183 18.59 -6.86 12.17
CA LEU A 183 17.44 -6.07 12.60
C LEU A 183 16.91 -6.57 13.96
N THR A 184 16.64 -5.64 14.87
CA THR A 184 16.19 -5.93 16.24
C THR A 184 14.79 -5.43 16.55
N HIS A 185 14.32 -4.41 15.83
CA HIS A 185 13.04 -3.75 16.05
C HIS A 185 12.52 -3.15 14.75
N ILE A 186 11.23 -2.79 14.73
CA ILE A 186 10.62 -2.03 13.64
C ILE A 186 10.86 -0.53 13.94
N PRO A 187 11.61 0.20 13.10
CA PRO A 187 11.91 1.61 13.30
C PRO A 187 10.72 2.52 12.96
N PRO A 188 10.66 3.74 13.52
CA PRO A 188 9.74 4.78 13.10
C PRO A 188 10.27 5.49 11.85
N VAL A 189 9.35 6.20 11.18
CA VAL A 189 9.65 7.15 10.10
C VAL A 189 9.28 8.54 10.61
N ASP A 190 10.12 9.55 10.36
CA ASP A 190 9.93 10.92 10.86
C ASP A 190 8.72 11.62 10.22
N ARG A 191 8.63 11.58 8.88
CA ARG A 191 7.65 12.28 8.06
C ARG A 191 6.99 11.27 7.11
N PRO A 192 6.22 10.29 7.63
CA PRO A 192 5.62 9.26 6.79
C PRO A 192 4.68 9.84 5.73
N ALA A 193 4.09 11.03 5.96
CA ALA A 193 3.23 11.72 5.01
C ALA A 193 3.99 12.30 3.79
N ALA A 194 5.30 12.52 3.89
CA ALA A 194 6.13 13.00 2.79
C ALA A 194 6.48 11.90 1.78
N LEU A 195 6.26 10.63 2.15
CA LEU A 195 6.45 9.51 1.26
C LEU A 195 5.27 9.37 0.29
N PRO A 196 5.50 9.06 -1.01
CA PRO A 196 4.43 8.68 -1.91
C PRO A 196 3.62 7.49 -1.38
N ARG A 197 2.35 7.42 -1.79
CA ARG A 197 1.44 6.35 -1.35
C ARG A 197 2.04 4.98 -1.62
N GLY A 198 2.03 4.13 -0.59
CA GLY A 198 2.53 2.76 -0.66
C GLY A 198 4.05 2.59 -0.50
N VAL A 199 4.86 3.65 -0.56
CA VAL A 199 6.31 3.56 -0.32
C VAL A 199 6.61 3.06 1.10
N GLY A 200 5.93 3.60 2.11
CA GLY A 200 6.07 3.12 3.49
C GLY A 200 5.76 1.63 3.63
N THR A 201 4.71 1.14 2.94
CA THR A 201 4.36 -0.30 2.93
C THR A 201 5.40 -1.16 2.20
N ALA A 202 6.05 -0.65 1.16
CA ALA A 202 7.13 -1.34 0.48
C ALA A 202 8.38 -1.45 1.38
N VAL A 203 8.74 -0.37 2.09
CA VAL A 203 9.85 -0.37 3.06
C VAL A 203 9.54 -1.28 4.25
N LEU A 204 8.33 -1.26 4.81
CA LEU A 204 7.93 -2.19 5.87
C LEU A 204 8.01 -3.66 5.40
N ASN A 205 7.65 -3.94 4.15
CA ASN A 205 7.79 -5.28 3.59
C ASN A 205 9.25 -5.71 3.45
N LEU A 206 10.14 -4.81 3.01
CA LEU A 206 11.59 -5.06 2.98
C LEU A 206 12.10 -5.44 4.38
N LEU A 207 11.73 -4.68 5.40
CA LEU A 207 12.13 -4.96 6.78
C LEU A 207 11.60 -6.32 7.25
N ALA A 208 10.32 -6.63 6.98
CA ALA A 208 9.74 -7.93 7.31
C ALA A 208 10.43 -9.09 6.58
N GLN A 209 10.80 -8.91 5.31
CA GLN A 209 11.56 -9.91 4.54
C GLN A 209 12.94 -10.13 5.15
N LEU A 210 13.68 -9.06 5.46
CA LEU A 210 15.00 -9.16 6.08
C LEU A 210 14.94 -9.82 7.46
N MET A 211 14.00 -9.42 8.31
CA MET A 211 13.77 -10.04 9.63
C MET A 211 13.40 -11.52 9.51
N SER A 212 12.54 -11.89 8.55
CA SER A 212 12.19 -13.29 8.29
C SER A 212 13.39 -14.12 7.86
N ASN A 213 14.24 -13.60 6.96
CA ASN A 213 15.47 -14.29 6.56
C ASN A 213 16.47 -14.44 7.72
N GLN A 214 16.47 -13.50 8.66
CA GLN A 214 17.29 -13.52 9.87
C GLN A 214 16.63 -14.33 11.01
N GLN A 215 15.48 -14.97 10.75
CA GLN A 215 14.70 -15.72 11.73
C GLN A 215 14.40 -14.89 13.00
N ARG A 216 14.10 -13.60 12.82
CA ARG A 216 13.75 -12.68 13.90
C ARG A 216 12.24 -12.69 14.13
N ASP A 217 11.82 -13.42 15.15
CA ASP A 217 10.42 -13.48 15.61
C ASP A 217 10.40 -13.80 17.11
N PRO A 218 9.70 -13.02 17.95
CA PRO A 218 8.98 -11.80 17.64
C PRO A 218 9.87 -10.55 17.58
N VAL A 219 9.37 -9.51 16.92
CA VAL A 219 9.93 -8.15 16.93
C VAL A 219 8.93 -7.15 17.53
N ARG A 220 9.41 -5.97 17.90
CA ARG A 220 8.57 -4.89 18.45
C ARG A 220 8.80 -3.59 17.69
N TYR A 221 7.76 -2.76 17.64
CA TYR A 221 7.90 -1.39 17.15
C TYR A 221 8.53 -0.52 18.22
N ARG A 222 9.54 0.26 17.85
CA ARG A 222 10.21 1.20 18.75
C ARG A 222 10.12 2.60 18.16
N GLY A 223 9.22 3.42 18.66
CA GLY A 223 9.04 4.76 18.15
C GLY A 223 7.93 5.53 18.85
N PRO A 224 7.87 6.85 18.63
CA PRO A 224 6.97 7.74 19.37
C PRO A 224 5.52 7.72 18.85
N TYR A 225 5.27 7.12 17.68
CA TYR A 225 4.00 7.27 16.96
C TYR A 225 3.21 5.96 16.78
N PRO A 226 2.69 5.30 17.84
CA PRO A 226 1.91 4.07 17.67
C PRO A 226 0.45 4.39 17.27
N THR A 227 0.26 5.00 16.10
CA THR A 227 -1.06 5.46 15.63
C THR A 227 -1.90 4.31 15.05
N PRO A 228 -3.24 4.47 14.97
CA PRO A 228 -4.08 3.48 14.29
C PRO A 228 -3.70 3.25 12.82
N ALA A 229 -3.30 4.31 12.11
CA ALA A 229 -2.85 4.21 10.72
C ALA A 229 -1.54 3.41 10.59
N LEU A 230 -0.59 3.61 11.51
CA LEU A 230 0.63 2.80 11.56
C LEU A 230 0.30 1.33 11.86
N PHE A 231 -0.61 1.04 12.80
CA PHE A 231 -1.04 -0.32 13.10
C PHE A 231 -1.58 -1.04 11.85
N GLU A 232 -2.42 -0.35 11.07
CA GLU A 232 -2.98 -0.87 9.82
C GLU A 232 -1.88 -1.09 8.76
N ALA A 233 -0.92 -0.16 8.65
CA ALA A 233 0.24 -0.31 7.76
C ALA A 233 1.15 -1.49 8.17
N LEU A 234 1.38 -1.69 9.47
CA LEU A 234 2.17 -2.81 10.00
C LEU A 234 1.48 -4.15 9.71
N CYS A 235 0.16 -4.24 9.84
CA CYS A 235 -0.61 -5.44 9.49
C CYS A 235 -0.41 -5.89 8.02
N ALA A 236 0.04 -4.98 7.14
CA ALA A 236 0.39 -5.31 5.76
C ALA A 236 1.70 -6.11 5.64
N SER A 237 2.60 -6.12 6.62
CA SER A 237 3.88 -6.86 6.54
C SER A 237 4.25 -7.63 7.81
N PHE A 238 3.45 -7.49 8.87
CA PHE A 238 3.66 -8.09 10.17
C PHE A 238 2.33 -8.60 10.72
N ALA A 239 2.35 -9.71 11.46
CA ALA A 239 1.20 -10.22 12.17
C ALA A 239 1.31 -9.82 13.65
N PRO A 240 0.36 -9.05 14.22
CA PRO A 240 0.37 -8.77 15.64
C PRO A 240 -0.03 -10.00 16.44
N GLU A 241 0.48 -10.12 17.66
CA GLU A 241 0.05 -11.15 18.59
C GLU A 241 -1.41 -10.90 19.06
N GLY A 242 -2.25 -11.93 18.94
CA GLY A 242 -3.63 -11.94 19.43
C GLY A 242 -4.68 -11.34 18.46
N PRO A 243 -5.94 -11.21 18.90
CA PRO A 243 -7.03 -10.69 18.07
C PRO A 243 -6.80 -9.22 17.64
N LEU A 244 -7.03 -8.90 16.37
CA LEU A 244 -6.71 -7.59 15.77
C LEU A 244 -7.28 -6.39 16.56
N ALA A 245 -8.53 -6.46 17.02
CA ALA A 245 -9.14 -5.38 17.77
C ALA A 245 -8.43 -5.11 19.12
N VAL A 246 -8.05 -6.18 19.82
CA VAL A 246 -7.32 -6.12 21.09
C VAL A 246 -5.89 -5.62 20.87
N ALA A 247 -5.21 -6.16 19.85
CA ALA A 247 -3.87 -5.73 19.46
C ALA A 247 -3.83 -4.24 19.08
N ARG A 248 -4.80 -3.77 18.29
CA ARG A 248 -4.94 -2.35 17.93
C ARG A 248 -5.09 -1.48 19.17
N ALA A 249 -6.03 -1.81 20.06
CA ALA A 249 -6.26 -1.05 21.28
C ALA A 249 -5.03 -1.02 22.20
N ARG A 250 -4.27 -2.12 22.27
CA ARG A 250 -3.00 -2.18 23.01
C ARG A 250 -1.92 -1.31 22.38
N PHE A 251 -1.79 -1.36 21.05
CA PHE A 251 -0.79 -0.60 20.31
C PHE A 251 -1.04 0.90 20.44
N THR A 252 -2.28 1.34 20.26
CA THR A 252 -2.62 2.77 20.22
C THR A 252 -2.85 3.40 21.60
N ARG A 253 -2.59 2.65 22.68
CA ARG A 253 -2.75 3.15 24.05
C ARG A 253 -1.77 4.28 24.30
N ASP A 254 -2.28 5.42 24.76
CA ASP A 254 -1.50 6.63 25.06
C ASP A 254 -0.73 7.20 23.86
N ALA A 255 -1.09 6.84 22.61
CA ALA A 255 -0.37 7.22 21.41
C ALA A 255 -0.17 8.74 21.28
N ALA A 256 -1.17 9.54 21.66
CA ALA A 256 -1.06 10.99 21.63
C ALA A 256 -0.04 11.52 22.65
N ALA A 257 -0.10 11.04 23.90
CA ALA A 257 0.83 11.46 24.94
C ALA A 257 2.28 11.08 24.59
N GLN A 258 2.50 9.89 24.02
CA GLN A 258 3.81 9.44 23.56
C GLN A 258 4.33 10.26 22.38
N ALA A 259 3.46 10.55 21.41
CA ALA A 259 3.82 11.38 20.26
C ALA A 259 4.27 12.78 20.71
N PHE A 260 3.58 13.38 21.69
CA PHE A 260 3.96 14.68 22.26
C PHE A 260 5.26 14.63 23.07
N ALA A 261 5.54 13.52 23.76
CA ALA A 261 6.80 13.34 24.47
C ALA A 261 7.99 13.14 23.51
N GLY A 262 7.75 12.70 22.27
CA GLY A 262 8.80 12.44 21.28
C GLY A 262 9.73 11.29 21.66
N GLU A 263 9.37 10.49 22.67
CA GLU A 263 10.23 9.46 23.23
C GLU A 263 10.29 8.19 22.37
N MET A 264 11.50 7.69 22.14
CA MET A 264 11.75 6.43 21.43
C MET A 264 11.47 5.21 22.34
N ARG A 265 10.19 4.91 22.53
CA ARG A 265 9.73 3.80 23.37
C ARG A 265 9.46 2.54 22.56
N GLU A 266 9.89 1.40 23.10
CA GLU A 266 9.47 0.09 22.60
C GLU A 266 8.03 -0.20 23.01
N GLN A 267 7.17 -0.48 22.03
CA GLN A 267 5.78 -0.80 22.27
C GLN A 267 5.63 -2.24 22.76
N PRO A 268 4.72 -2.50 23.71
CA PRO A 268 4.58 -3.81 24.34
C PRO A 268 3.86 -4.83 23.46
N LEU A 269 3.53 -4.53 22.19
CA LEU A 269 2.87 -5.45 21.27
C LEU A 269 3.92 -6.21 20.43
N PRO A 270 4.06 -7.54 20.59
CA PRO A 270 4.91 -8.34 19.73
C PRO A 270 4.30 -8.50 18.33
N TRP A 271 5.19 -8.56 17.34
CA TRP A 271 4.87 -8.73 15.93
C TRP A 271 5.71 -9.84 15.32
N SER A 272 5.10 -10.72 14.55
CA SER A 272 5.82 -11.72 13.75
C SER A 272 5.97 -11.20 12.32
N PRO A 273 7.18 -11.18 11.72
CA PRO A 273 7.34 -10.81 10.32
C PRO A 273 6.50 -11.71 9.43
N ARG A 274 5.66 -11.08 8.59
CA ARG A 274 4.79 -11.77 7.63
C ARG A 274 4.84 -11.01 6.31
N PRO A 275 5.99 -11.06 5.59
CA PRO A 275 6.13 -10.34 4.35
C PRO A 275 5.13 -10.82 3.30
N TYR A 276 4.71 -9.93 2.40
CA TYR A 276 4.00 -10.31 1.18
C TYR A 276 5.00 -10.48 0.03
N VAL A 277 4.58 -11.23 -0.98
CA VAL A 277 5.25 -11.27 -2.29
C VAL A 277 4.55 -10.27 -3.20
N ALA A 278 5.31 -9.40 -3.86
CA ALA A 278 4.75 -8.45 -4.81
C ALA A 278 4.63 -9.09 -6.21
N SER A 279 3.63 -8.69 -6.98
CA SER A 279 3.61 -8.89 -8.43
C SER A 279 3.26 -7.59 -9.13
N VAL A 280 3.94 -7.31 -10.22
CA VAL A 280 3.92 -6.04 -10.91
C VAL A 280 3.50 -6.30 -12.36
N TYR A 281 2.47 -5.59 -12.80
CA TYR A 281 1.99 -5.62 -14.19
C TYR A 281 2.04 -4.17 -14.71
N PRO A 282 3.20 -3.74 -15.26
CA PRO A 282 3.41 -2.34 -15.63
C PRO A 282 2.39 -1.83 -16.65
N ASP A 283 2.08 -2.64 -17.66
CA ASP A 283 1.16 -2.30 -18.74
C ASP A 283 -0.28 -2.03 -18.24
N ASP A 284 -0.64 -2.60 -17.09
CA ASP A 284 -1.94 -2.44 -16.45
C ASP A 284 -1.92 -1.46 -15.27
N ASN A 285 -0.78 -0.83 -14.99
CA ASN A 285 -0.56 0.00 -13.81
C ASN A 285 -1.01 -0.72 -12.52
N LEU A 286 -0.69 -2.01 -12.42
CA LEU A 286 -1.21 -2.91 -11.43
C LEU A 286 -0.09 -3.46 -10.55
N TYR A 287 -0.31 -3.42 -9.24
CA TYR A 287 0.58 -3.99 -8.23
C TYR A 287 -0.21 -4.84 -7.25
N VAL A 288 0.19 -6.10 -7.06
CA VAL A 288 -0.53 -7.07 -6.24
C VAL A 288 0.35 -7.57 -5.10
N GLN A 289 -0.18 -7.52 -3.88
CA GLN A 289 0.45 -8.04 -2.68
C GLN A 289 -0.15 -9.41 -2.34
N TRP A 290 0.64 -10.46 -2.46
CA TRP A 290 0.24 -11.84 -2.21
C TRP A 290 0.59 -12.32 -0.80
N ARG A 291 -0.31 -13.12 -0.23
CA ARG A 291 -0.14 -13.92 0.98
C ARG A 291 -0.10 -15.40 0.57
N GLY A 292 1.09 -15.98 0.57
CA GLY A 292 1.26 -17.34 0.04
C GLY A 292 0.98 -17.41 -1.47
N ALA A 293 0.55 -18.59 -1.94
CA ALA A 293 0.45 -18.88 -3.37
C ALA A 293 -0.74 -18.19 -4.07
N SER A 294 -1.88 -18.09 -3.38
CA SER A 294 -3.17 -17.75 -4.02
C SER A 294 -4.03 -16.73 -3.27
N GLU A 295 -3.63 -16.27 -2.08
CA GLU A 295 -4.40 -15.26 -1.36
C GLU A 295 -3.88 -13.86 -1.70
N MET A 296 -4.70 -13.04 -2.37
CA MET A 296 -4.37 -11.62 -2.53
C MET A 296 -4.72 -10.84 -1.26
N GLY A 297 -3.74 -10.17 -0.68
CA GLY A 297 -3.95 -9.30 0.48
C GLY A 297 -4.39 -7.90 0.08
N CYS A 298 -3.73 -7.32 -0.92
CA CYS A 298 -4.03 -5.98 -1.43
C CYS A 298 -3.70 -5.90 -2.93
N VAL A 299 -4.56 -5.23 -3.69
CA VAL A 299 -4.36 -4.90 -5.10
C VAL A 299 -4.29 -3.38 -5.22
N TRP A 300 -3.34 -2.88 -5.99
CA TRP A 300 -3.19 -1.47 -6.28
C TRP A 300 -3.37 -1.25 -7.77
N LEU A 301 -4.23 -0.31 -8.12
CA LEU A 301 -4.50 0.06 -9.50
C LEU A 301 -4.21 1.56 -9.65
N GLY A 302 -3.00 1.88 -10.11
CA GLY A 302 -2.39 3.19 -9.92
C GLY A 302 -2.22 3.52 -8.44
N GLU A 303 -2.68 4.69 -8.01
CA GLU A 303 -2.53 5.16 -6.63
C GLU A 303 -3.63 4.65 -5.68
N SER A 304 -4.61 3.91 -6.19
CA SER A 304 -5.75 3.37 -5.43
C SER A 304 -5.46 1.97 -4.91
N ALA A 305 -5.57 1.78 -3.60
CA ALA A 305 -5.47 0.48 -2.95
C ALA A 305 -6.83 -0.20 -2.76
N PHE A 306 -6.84 -1.52 -2.93
CA PHE A 306 -8.00 -2.41 -2.80
C PHE A 306 -7.60 -3.57 -1.90
N ALA A 307 -7.95 -3.48 -0.62
CA ALA A 307 -7.58 -4.49 0.36
C ALA A 307 -8.65 -5.58 0.49
N ARG A 308 -8.24 -6.79 0.86
CA ARG A 308 -9.16 -7.85 1.30
C ARG A 308 -9.72 -7.49 2.68
N CYS A 309 -11.04 -7.41 2.79
CA CYS A 309 -11.69 -7.41 4.10
C CYS A 309 -11.68 -8.83 4.68
N ALA A 310 -11.39 -8.96 5.97
CA ALA A 310 -11.61 -10.23 6.66
C ALA A 310 -13.08 -10.65 6.49
N PRO A 311 -13.36 -11.94 6.20
CA PRO A 311 -14.68 -12.42 5.76
C PRO A 311 -15.83 -12.31 6.79
N ARG A 312 -15.64 -11.61 7.92
CA ARG A 312 -16.61 -11.50 9.02
C ARG A 312 -16.84 -10.08 9.53
N LEU A 313 -16.32 -9.06 8.84
CA LEU A 313 -16.61 -7.67 9.16
C LEU A 313 -17.54 -7.08 8.09
N PRO A 314 -18.54 -6.26 8.46
CA PRO A 314 -19.32 -5.52 7.48
C PRO A 314 -18.36 -4.77 6.56
N MET A 315 -18.55 -4.89 5.25
CA MET A 315 -17.68 -4.26 4.25
C MET A 315 -17.78 -2.74 4.43
N PRO A 316 -16.75 -2.05 4.93
CA PRO A 316 -16.78 -0.59 4.89
C PRO A 316 -16.70 -0.18 3.41
N ALA A 317 -17.22 0.99 3.05
CA ALA A 317 -17.03 1.56 1.72
C ALA A 317 -15.57 1.72 1.28
N GLY A 318 -15.38 1.71 -0.04
CA GLY A 318 -14.13 2.09 -0.71
C GLY A 318 -13.58 0.98 -1.60
N GLY A 319 -12.28 1.07 -1.93
CA GLY A 319 -11.58 0.06 -2.72
C GLY A 319 -11.49 -1.28 -1.99
N ARG A 320 -12.05 -2.33 -2.58
CA ARG A 320 -12.11 -3.68 -2.01
C ARG A 320 -11.69 -4.74 -3.00
N LEU A 321 -11.22 -5.83 -2.40
CA LEU A 321 -11.15 -7.15 -3.01
C LEU A 321 -12.23 -8.03 -2.38
N TRP A 322 -13.06 -8.67 -3.21
CA TRP A 322 -14.03 -9.65 -2.75
C TRP A 322 -14.02 -10.90 -3.63
N ARG A 323 -14.55 -12.00 -3.11
CA ARG A 323 -14.63 -13.28 -3.80
C ARG A 323 -16.06 -13.54 -4.23
N GLU A 324 -16.24 -13.96 -5.47
CA GLU A 324 -17.52 -14.38 -6.03
C GLU A 324 -17.42 -15.82 -6.51
N ASP A 325 -18.44 -16.62 -6.22
CA ASP A 325 -18.58 -17.94 -6.79
C ASP A 325 -19.26 -17.81 -8.15
N THR A 326 -18.54 -18.14 -9.22
CA THR A 326 -19.07 -18.13 -10.58
C THR A 326 -19.28 -19.56 -11.07
N PRO A 327 -20.07 -19.79 -12.14
CA PRO A 327 -20.17 -21.11 -12.77
C PRO A 327 -18.82 -21.69 -13.22
N ARG A 328 -17.81 -20.84 -13.43
CA ARG A 328 -16.43 -21.21 -13.79
C ARG A 328 -15.50 -21.35 -12.57
N GLY A 329 -16.06 -21.43 -11.37
CA GLY A 329 -15.34 -21.48 -10.11
C GLY A 329 -15.19 -20.12 -9.41
N PRO A 330 -14.53 -20.08 -8.25
CA PRO A 330 -14.34 -18.87 -7.48
C PRO A 330 -13.44 -17.87 -8.23
N ARG A 331 -13.88 -16.62 -8.30
CA ARG A 331 -13.13 -15.49 -8.87
C ARG A 331 -12.93 -14.42 -7.81
N GLU A 332 -11.84 -13.67 -7.92
CA GLU A 332 -11.63 -12.49 -7.08
C GLU A 332 -11.87 -11.24 -7.90
N ALA A 333 -12.75 -10.38 -7.43
CA ALA A 333 -13.08 -9.12 -8.07
C ALA A 333 -12.45 -7.97 -7.28
N VAL A 334 -11.93 -6.99 -8.02
CA VAL A 334 -11.33 -5.76 -7.49
C VAL A 334 -12.20 -4.59 -7.94
N GLY A 335 -12.59 -3.74 -6.99
CA GLY A 335 -13.55 -2.68 -7.29
C GLY A 335 -13.95 -1.84 -6.09
N LEU A 336 -14.93 -0.97 -6.29
CA LEU A 336 -15.54 -0.20 -5.21
C LEU A 336 -16.75 -0.95 -4.67
N VAL A 337 -16.87 -0.95 -3.34
CA VAL A 337 -18.08 -1.36 -2.63
C VAL A 337 -18.68 -0.10 -2.00
N ALA A 338 -20.00 0.03 -2.12
CA ALA A 338 -20.80 1.05 -1.43
C ALA A 338 -22.16 0.43 -1.08
N LEU A 339 -22.78 0.90 0.01
CA LEU A 339 -24.09 0.40 0.46
C LEU A 339 -24.07 -1.10 0.74
N GLY A 340 -22.92 -1.63 1.21
CA GLY A 340 -22.72 -3.04 1.45
C GLY A 340 -22.70 -3.93 0.20
N ARG A 341 -22.66 -3.35 -1.01
CA ARG A 341 -22.74 -4.08 -2.29
C ARG A 341 -21.65 -3.63 -3.28
N PRO A 342 -21.28 -4.48 -4.25
CA PRO A 342 -20.42 -4.06 -5.36
C PRO A 342 -21.03 -2.84 -6.08
N PHE A 343 -20.30 -1.74 -6.08
CA PHE A 343 -20.69 -0.48 -6.73
C PHE A 343 -20.02 -0.33 -8.10
N ARG A 344 -18.73 -0.65 -8.19
CA ARG A 344 -17.96 -0.67 -9.44
C ARG A 344 -16.99 -1.83 -9.43
N ARG A 345 -16.79 -2.48 -10.58
CA ARG A 345 -15.77 -3.51 -10.78
C ARG A 345 -14.73 -2.98 -11.76
N TYR A 346 -13.46 -3.12 -11.41
CA TYR A 346 -12.33 -2.70 -12.26
C TYR A 346 -11.60 -3.89 -12.85
N MET A 347 -11.47 -4.97 -12.07
CA MET A 347 -10.74 -6.15 -12.51
C MET A 347 -11.36 -7.42 -11.94
N GLU A 348 -11.07 -8.51 -12.64
CA GLU A 348 -11.28 -9.88 -12.20
C GLU A 348 -9.93 -10.60 -12.21
N ALA A 349 -9.70 -11.40 -11.18
CA ALA A 349 -8.50 -12.19 -11.03
C ALA A 349 -8.85 -13.66 -10.95
N ASP A 350 -7.99 -14.46 -11.57
CA ASP A 350 -7.82 -15.87 -11.29
C ASP A 350 -6.58 -16.04 -10.41
N PRO A 351 -6.72 -16.17 -9.09
CA PRO A 351 -5.57 -16.29 -8.21
C PRO A 351 -4.75 -17.55 -8.48
N ALA A 352 -5.41 -18.64 -8.92
CA ALA A 352 -4.76 -19.91 -9.20
C ALA A 352 -3.94 -19.86 -10.49
N ALA A 353 -4.48 -19.24 -11.53
CA ALA A 353 -3.73 -19.00 -12.77
C ALA A 353 -2.77 -17.81 -12.67
N GLY A 354 -2.88 -16.99 -11.62
CA GLY A 354 -2.13 -15.74 -11.50
C GLY A 354 -2.46 -14.73 -12.61
N THR A 355 -3.67 -14.80 -13.16
CA THR A 355 -4.10 -13.93 -14.26
C THR A 355 -5.05 -12.85 -13.78
N PHE A 356 -4.96 -11.69 -14.41
CA PHE A 356 -5.79 -10.53 -14.17
C PHE A 356 -6.40 -10.08 -15.48
N ALA A 357 -7.69 -9.77 -15.46
CA ALA A 357 -8.40 -9.21 -16.58
C ALA A 357 -9.12 -7.94 -16.12
N ARG A 358 -9.11 -6.90 -16.96
CA ARG A 358 -9.99 -5.74 -16.75
C ARG A 358 -11.43 -6.21 -16.86
N ALA A 359 -12.28 -5.75 -15.94
CA ALA A 359 -13.71 -5.99 -16.06
C ALA A 359 -14.23 -5.21 -17.29
N GLY A 360 -14.93 -5.90 -18.18
CA GLY A 360 -15.34 -5.36 -19.49
C GLY A 360 -16.23 -4.11 -19.44
N ASP A 361 -16.79 -3.79 -18.28
CA ASP A 361 -17.71 -2.67 -18.09
C ASP A 361 -17.01 -1.36 -17.65
N TRP A 362 -15.68 -1.36 -17.49
CA TRP A 362 -14.94 -0.15 -17.13
C TRP A 362 -14.25 0.49 -18.33
N ASP A 363 -14.89 1.52 -18.87
CA ASP A 363 -14.25 2.46 -19.78
C ASP A 363 -13.75 3.68 -18.99
N GLU A 364 -12.43 3.83 -18.86
CA GLU A 364 -11.80 5.00 -18.23
C GLU A 364 -12.27 6.32 -18.86
N GLY A 365 -12.67 6.31 -20.14
CA GLY A 365 -13.23 7.47 -20.82
C GLY A 365 -14.58 7.92 -20.26
N THR A 366 -15.41 6.99 -19.77
CA THR A 366 -16.70 7.33 -19.12
C THR A 366 -16.54 7.77 -17.66
N ALA A 367 -15.40 7.49 -17.04
CA ALA A 367 -15.09 7.91 -15.67
C ALA A 367 -14.94 9.44 -15.52
N GLY A 368 -14.93 10.20 -16.62
CA GLY A 368 -14.95 11.67 -16.62
C GLY A 368 -16.31 12.31 -16.89
N THR A 369 -17.34 11.52 -17.20
CA THR A 369 -18.65 12.07 -17.60
C THR A 369 -19.70 11.76 -16.56
N LEU A 370 -20.34 12.78 -16.00
CA LEU A 370 -21.53 12.56 -15.17
C LEU A 370 -22.61 11.84 -15.99
N PRO A 371 -23.44 10.98 -15.38
CA PRO A 371 -24.67 10.54 -16.01
C PRO A 371 -25.45 11.79 -16.47
N GLY A 372 -25.63 11.97 -17.78
CA GLY A 372 -26.29 13.16 -18.34
C GLY A 372 -25.37 14.34 -18.74
N GLY A 373 -24.05 14.20 -18.72
CA GLY A 373 -23.12 15.21 -19.29
C GLY A 373 -22.97 16.50 -18.48
N GLY A 374 -23.52 16.58 -17.27
CA GLY A 374 -23.38 17.75 -16.39
C GLY A 374 -21.95 17.92 -15.86
N GLY A 375 -21.59 19.15 -15.48
CA GLY A 375 -20.40 19.45 -14.69
C GLY A 375 -20.60 19.13 -13.19
N PRO A 376 -19.54 19.26 -12.36
CA PRO A 376 -19.61 19.03 -10.91
C PRO A 376 -20.79 19.77 -10.26
N GLN A 377 -21.55 19.07 -9.41
CA GLN A 377 -22.70 19.66 -8.69
C GLN A 377 -22.34 19.86 -7.22
N PRO A 378 -22.69 20.98 -6.57
CA PRO A 378 -22.41 21.17 -5.14
C PRO A 378 -23.13 20.11 -4.29
N LEU A 379 -22.49 19.69 -3.19
CA LEU A 379 -23.17 18.92 -2.15
C LEU A 379 -24.12 19.85 -1.37
N GLU A 380 -25.29 19.33 -1.06
CA GLU A 380 -26.24 19.99 -0.16
C GLU A 380 -25.62 20.30 1.20
N ASP A 381 -25.91 21.50 1.73
CA ASP A 381 -25.26 22.02 2.94
C ASP A 381 -25.42 21.10 4.16
N ALA A 382 -26.60 20.50 4.33
CA ALA A 382 -26.86 19.58 5.42
C ALA A 382 -25.97 18.33 5.37
N LEU A 383 -25.79 17.75 4.18
CA LEU A 383 -24.94 16.58 3.98
C LEU A 383 -23.46 16.94 4.15
N ARG A 384 -23.05 18.09 3.59
CA ARG A 384 -21.69 18.64 3.72
C ARG A 384 -21.31 18.83 5.20
N LEU A 385 -22.15 19.54 5.96
CA LEU A 385 -21.90 19.81 7.38
C LEU A 385 -21.85 18.53 8.21
N ALA A 386 -22.77 17.59 7.98
CA ALA A 386 -22.76 16.31 8.67
C ALA A 386 -21.47 15.50 8.38
N ALA A 387 -20.99 15.50 7.13
CA ALA A 387 -19.73 14.85 6.76
C ALA A 387 -18.53 15.49 7.47
N VAL A 388 -18.48 16.82 7.56
CA VAL A 388 -17.42 17.56 8.27
C VAL A 388 -17.42 17.21 9.74
N HIS A 389 -18.58 17.30 10.42
CA HIS A 389 -18.67 17.00 11.84
C HIS A 389 -18.31 15.55 12.14
N TRP A 390 -18.69 14.61 11.27
CA TRP A 390 -18.25 13.22 11.39
C TRP A 390 -16.73 13.10 11.31
N ALA A 391 -16.07 13.73 10.33
CA ALA A 391 -14.62 13.70 10.20
C ALA A 391 -13.92 14.27 11.44
N VAL A 392 -14.42 15.39 11.97
CA VAL A 392 -13.91 16.03 13.20
C VAL A 392 -14.06 15.12 14.42
N VAL A 393 -15.22 14.46 14.58
CA VAL A 393 -15.47 13.52 15.69
C VAL A 393 -14.55 12.30 15.62
N ARG A 394 -14.16 11.87 14.41
CA ARG A 394 -13.40 10.63 14.20
C ARG A 394 -11.88 10.81 14.14
N CYS A 395 -11.38 12.02 13.96
CA CYS A 395 -9.94 12.28 13.98
C CYS A 395 -9.40 12.27 15.42
N THR A 396 -8.07 12.35 15.58
CA THR A 396 -7.49 12.61 16.90
C THR A 396 -7.92 14.00 17.37
N PRO A 397 -8.14 14.23 18.69
CA PRO A 397 -8.58 15.53 19.19
C PRO A 397 -7.68 16.69 18.73
N ALA A 398 -6.37 16.44 18.69
CA ALA A 398 -5.35 17.35 18.16
C ALA A 398 -5.62 17.86 16.74
N LEU A 399 -6.19 17.02 15.87
CA LEU A 399 -6.46 17.34 14.46
C LEU A 399 -7.79 18.06 14.23
N ALA A 400 -8.70 18.03 15.21
CA ALA A 400 -10.09 18.46 15.03
C ALA A 400 -10.23 19.90 14.48
N PRO A 401 -9.52 20.91 14.99
CA PRO A 401 -9.63 22.28 14.48
C PRO A 401 -9.08 22.42 13.06
N ALA A 402 -7.99 21.74 12.74
CA ALA A 402 -7.40 21.77 11.40
C ALA A 402 -8.31 21.10 10.37
N VAL A 403 -8.89 19.95 10.71
CA VAL A 403 -9.87 19.25 9.87
C VAL A 403 -11.12 20.11 9.66
N ALA A 404 -11.64 20.74 10.70
CA ALA A 404 -12.80 21.62 10.62
C ALA A 404 -12.54 22.83 9.72
N GLY A 405 -11.41 23.53 9.93
CA GLY A 405 -11.03 24.69 9.13
C GLY A 405 -10.78 24.36 7.67
N LEU A 406 -10.08 23.25 7.40
CA LEU A 406 -9.85 22.75 6.05
C LEU A 406 -11.17 22.45 5.33
N ALA A 407 -12.05 21.66 5.95
CA ALA A 407 -13.31 21.26 5.33
C ALA A 407 -14.26 22.43 5.09
N ALA A 408 -14.19 23.49 5.91
CA ALA A 408 -14.95 24.72 5.70
C ALA A 408 -14.42 25.56 4.52
N SER A 409 -13.12 25.46 4.20
CA SER A 409 -12.47 26.21 3.12
C SER A 409 -12.57 25.54 1.74
N LEU A 410 -12.88 24.24 1.69
CA LEU A 410 -12.89 23.47 0.44
C LEU A 410 -14.32 23.32 -0.10
N PRO A 411 -14.54 23.53 -1.41
CA PRO A 411 -15.82 23.20 -2.02
C PRO A 411 -16.04 21.67 -1.98
N MET A 412 -17.28 21.24 -1.72
CA MET A 412 -17.67 19.83 -1.79
C MET A 412 -18.64 19.62 -2.94
N THR A 413 -18.31 18.71 -3.86
CA THR A 413 -19.09 18.48 -5.08
C THR A 413 -19.30 17.00 -5.39
N TRP A 414 -20.45 16.69 -5.99
CA TRP A 414 -20.69 15.46 -6.73
C TRP A 414 -19.96 15.55 -8.05
N ALA A 415 -18.99 14.68 -8.25
CA ALA A 415 -18.17 14.66 -9.45
C ALA A 415 -17.80 13.21 -9.80
N PRO A 416 -17.32 12.96 -11.03
CA PRO A 416 -16.68 11.71 -11.34
C PRO A 416 -15.40 11.55 -10.49
N VAL A 417 -15.28 10.43 -9.77
CA VAL A 417 -14.11 10.13 -8.92
C VAL A 417 -13.49 8.82 -9.39
N PRO A 418 -12.34 8.84 -10.06
CA PRO A 418 -11.69 7.62 -10.53
C PRO A 418 -11.28 6.73 -9.35
N ARG A 419 -11.72 5.46 -9.36
CA ARG A 419 -11.21 4.39 -8.48
C ARG A 419 -11.30 4.69 -6.97
N ALA A 420 -12.19 5.58 -6.56
CA ALA A 420 -12.48 5.89 -5.17
C ALA A 420 -13.92 6.42 -5.04
N LEU A 421 -14.45 6.41 -3.81
CA LEU A 421 -15.74 7.05 -3.52
C LEU A 421 -15.61 8.55 -3.28
N THR A 422 -14.44 8.98 -2.84
CA THR A 422 -14.12 10.36 -2.49
C THR A 422 -12.72 10.70 -2.97
N ARG A 423 -12.50 11.98 -3.27
CA ARG A 423 -11.16 12.55 -3.48
C ARG A 423 -11.09 13.87 -2.72
N VAL A 424 -10.01 14.07 -1.98
CA VAL A 424 -9.73 15.33 -1.28
C VAL A 424 -8.34 15.81 -1.69
N ASP A 425 -8.30 17.00 -2.25
CA ASP A 425 -7.09 17.71 -2.65
C ASP A 425 -7.23 19.21 -2.31
N GLU A 426 -6.24 20.02 -2.68
CA GLU A 426 -6.25 21.46 -2.44
C GLU A 426 -7.35 22.20 -3.23
N GLY A 427 -7.83 21.62 -4.33
CA GLY A 427 -8.88 22.19 -5.17
C GLY A 427 -10.30 21.90 -4.66
N GLY A 428 -10.47 20.90 -3.80
CA GLY A 428 -11.75 20.61 -3.17
C GLY A 428 -11.94 19.17 -2.74
N ILE A 429 -13.19 18.87 -2.39
CA ILE A 429 -13.67 17.54 -2.02
C ILE A 429 -14.65 17.08 -3.10
N ALA A 430 -14.33 15.99 -3.76
CA ALA A 430 -15.19 15.34 -4.74
C ALA A 430 -15.79 14.06 -4.16
N VAL A 431 -17.08 13.87 -4.35
CA VAL A 431 -17.82 12.65 -4.00
C VAL A 431 -18.33 12.01 -5.28
N HIS A 432 -18.18 10.70 -5.39
CA HIS A 432 -18.50 9.96 -6.60
C HIS A 432 -20.00 10.10 -6.98
N ALA A 433 -20.29 10.84 -8.05
CA ALA A 433 -21.66 11.18 -8.45
C ALA A 433 -22.56 9.97 -8.78
N GLY A 434 -21.98 8.84 -9.20
CA GLY A 434 -22.70 7.59 -9.41
C GLY A 434 -23.37 6.99 -8.16
N LEU A 435 -23.05 7.45 -6.95
CA LEU A 435 -23.69 6.98 -5.72
C LEU A 435 -25.20 7.29 -5.67
N GLY A 436 -25.62 8.44 -6.21
CA GLY A 436 -27.04 8.83 -6.24
C GLY A 436 -27.91 7.86 -7.05
N PRO A 437 -27.61 7.65 -8.35
CA PRO A 437 -28.29 6.65 -9.16
C PRO A 437 -28.23 5.23 -8.58
N HIS A 438 -27.09 4.83 -8.01
CA HIS A 438 -26.95 3.51 -7.40
C HIS A 438 -27.85 3.34 -6.17
N PHE A 439 -27.90 4.35 -5.29
CA PHE A 439 -28.82 4.39 -4.17
C PHE A 439 -30.28 4.27 -4.63
N ARG A 440 -30.69 5.07 -5.62
CA ARG A 440 -32.06 5.05 -6.16
C ARG A 440 -32.42 3.69 -6.75
N ALA A 441 -31.51 3.07 -7.50
CA ALA A 441 -31.71 1.73 -8.06
C ALA A 441 -31.91 0.67 -6.97
N LEU A 442 -31.13 0.71 -5.88
CA LEU A 442 -31.30 -0.20 -4.75
C LEU A 442 -32.59 0.06 -3.98
N ALA A 443 -32.92 1.34 -3.73
CA ALA A 443 -34.14 1.73 -3.02
C ALA A 443 -35.42 1.36 -3.79
N ALA A 444 -35.37 1.38 -5.13
CA ALA A 444 -36.47 0.96 -6.00
C ALA A 444 -36.66 -0.57 -6.06
N ASN A 445 -35.72 -1.37 -5.53
CA ASN A 445 -35.80 -2.83 -5.54
C ASN A 445 -35.98 -3.39 -4.11
N PRO A 446 -37.22 -3.72 -3.70
CA PRO A 446 -37.51 -4.24 -2.36
C PRO A 446 -36.75 -5.52 -2.02
N ALA A 447 -36.48 -6.38 -3.01
CA ALA A 447 -35.73 -7.62 -2.80
C ALA A 447 -34.23 -7.36 -2.48
N GLN A 448 -33.71 -6.18 -2.82
CA GLN A 448 -32.34 -5.77 -2.55
C GLN A 448 -32.24 -4.81 -1.34
N SER A 449 -33.34 -4.20 -0.93
CA SER A 449 -33.43 -3.27 0.20
C SER A 449 -34.20 -3.91 1.37
N ALA A 450 -33.68 -5.01 1.93
CA ALA A 450 -34.35 -5.76 3.01
C ALA A 450 -34.76 -4.89 4.21
N ASP A 451 -33.98 -3.84 4.50
CA ASP A 451 -34.18 -2.94 5.64
C ASP A 451 -34.75 -1.56 5.24
N GLY A 452 -35.15 -1.39 3.98
CA GLY A 452 -35.76 -0.16 3.44
C GLY A 452 -34.80 1.02 3.19
N PRO A 453 -35.32 2.14 2.64
CA PRO A 453 -34.54 3.32 2.26
C PRO A 453 -33.76 3.98 3.42
N GLN A 454 -34.26 3.90 4.65
CA GLN A 454 -33.59 4.43 5.83
C GLN A 454 -32.28 3.68 6.13
N ALA A 455 -32.27 2.36 6.02
CA ALA A 455 -31.07 1.57 6.21
C ALA A 455 -30.04 1.80 5.10
N LEU A 456 -30.50 1.92 3.85
CA LEU A 456 -29.64 2.35 2.74
C LEU A 456 -29.04 3.73 3.00
N ALA A 457 -29.82 4.69 3.53
CA ALA A 457 -29.33 6.04 3.83
C ALA A 457 -28.27 6.01 4.94
N LEU A 458 -28.46 5.19 5.97
CA LEU A 458 -27.47 4.99 7.03
C LEU A 458 -26.18 4.38 6.49
N MET A 459 -26.29 3.35 5.64
CA MET A 459 -25.12 2.75 5.00
C MET A 459 -24.38 3.77 4.12
N LEU A 460 -25.11 4.55 3.32
CA LEU A 460 -24.52 5.60 2.47
C LEU A 460 -23.73 6.60 3.30
N VAL A 461 -24.34 7.11 4.37
CA VAL A 461 -23.71 8.08 5.27
C VAL A 461 -22.48 7.48 5.94
N SER A 462 -22.60 6.27 6.50
CA SER A 462 -21.49 5.57 7.12
C SER A 462 -20.32 5.41 6.15
N ASP A 463 -20.63 4.99 4.93
CA ASP A 463 -19.66 4.71 3.88
C ASP A 463 -18.94 5.97 3.40
N LEU A 464 -19.71 6.99 3.03
CA LEU A 464 -19.21 8.27 2.56
C LEU A 464 -18.38 8.97 3.64
N PHE A 465 -18.90 9.04 4.86
CA PHE A 465 -18.26 9.81 5.92
C PHE A 465 -16.99 9.12 6.43
N ALA A 466 -16.94 7.78 6.43
CA ALA A 466 -15.72 7.05 6.73
C ALA A 466 -14.63 7.32 5.69
N ALA A 467 -14.97 7.33 4.39
CA ALA A 467 -14.02 7.63 3.32
C ALA A 467 -13.49 9.08 3.43
N LEU A 468 -14.37 10.06 3.63
CA LEU A 468 -13.99 11.47 3.79
C LEU A 468 -13.13 11.72 5.02
N ALA A 469 -13.46 11.10 6.16
CA ALA A 469 -12.74 11.32 7.42
C ALA A 469 -11.25 10.98 7.31
N VAL A 470 -10.90 9.91 6.59
CA VAL A 470 -9.51 9.49 6.39
C VAL A 470 -8.73 10.52 5.58
N ASP A 471 -9.29 10.94 4.45
CA ASP A 471 -8.62 11.88 3.55
C ASP A 471 -8.50 13.29 4.16
N LEU A 472 -9.55 13.75 4.86
CA LEU A 472 -9.54 15.03 5.58
C LEU A 472 -8.53 15.02 6.73
N ALA A 473 -8.47 13.94 7.52
CA ALA A 473 -7.48 13.83 8.59
C ALA A 473 -6.05 13.85 8.03
N ARG A 474 -5.79 13.20 6.90
CA ARG A 474 -4.49 13.22 6.22
C ARG A 474 -4.10 14.64 5.78
N LEU A 475 -5.01 15.35 5.11
CA LEU A 475 -4.73 16.70 4.62
C LEU A 475 -4.63 17.71 5.78
N GLY A 476 -5.45 17.55 6.83
CA GLY A 476 -5.36 18.33 8.07
C GLY A 476 -4.04 18.13 8.81
N GLN A 477 -3.53 16.90 8.86
CA GLN A 477 -2.21 16.60 9.42
C GLN A 477 -1.09 17.27 8.60
N ALA A 478 -1.12 17.12 7.26
CA ALA A 478 -0.13 17.74 6.39
C ALA A 478 -0.11 19.27 6.52
N ARG A 479 -1.29 19.88 6.69
CA ARG A 479 -1.40 21.32 6.97
C ARG A 479 -0.76 21.67 8.31
N LEU A 480 -1.11 20.98 9.39
CA LEU A 480 -0.53 21.24 10.71
C LEU A 480 0.99 21.09 10.75
N GLU A 481 1.55 20.17 9.97
CA GLU A 481 3.01 20.00 9.82
C GLU A 481 3.68 21.18 9.11
N ALA A 482 2.94 21.94 8.31
CA ALA A 482 3.42 23.13 7.62
C ALA A 482 3.21 24.43 8.43
N GLU A 483 2.36 24.43 9.46
CA GLU A 483 2.07 25.62 10.27
C GLU A 483 3.19 25.92 11.30
N PRO A 484 3.39 27.20 11.68
CA PRO A 484 4.32 27.58 12.75
C PRO A 484 3.97 26.97 14.12
N THR A 485 4.99 26.59 14.89
CA THR A 485 4.85 25.92 16.21
C THR A 485 3.89 26.59 17.22
N PRO A 486 3.87 27.92 17.42
CA PRO A 486 2.96 28.54 18.40
C PRO A 486 1.47 28.43 18.00
N GLU A 487 1.17 28.39 16.71
CA GLU A 487 -0.22 28.23 16.22
C GLU A 487 -0.70 26.79 16.41
N VAL A 488 0.19 25.81 16.23
CA VAL A 488 -0.08 24.40 16.52
C VAL A 488 -0.45 24.21 17.99
N ALA A 489 0.29 24.79 18.94
CA ALA A 489 -0.02 24.66 20.37
C ALA A 489 -1.42 25.18 20.73
N ALA A 490 -1.84 26.31 20.15
CA ALA A 490 -3.16 26.87 20.35
C ALA A 490 -4.28 26.00 19.74
N LEU A 491 -4.05 25.43 18.55
CA LEU A 491 -4.99 24.51 17.90
C LEU A 491 -5.15 23.22 18.73
N LEU A 492 -4.04 22.66 19.23
CA LEU A 492 -4.04 21.45 20.06
C LEU A 492 -4.85 21.63 21.36
N ALA A 493 -4.74 22.78 22.01
CA ALA A 493 -5.46 23.09 23.25
C ALA A 493 -6.99 23.06 23.05
N ARG A 494 -7.48 23.47 21.88
CA ARG A 494 -8.92 23.55 21.53
C ARG A 494 -9.49 22.27 20.94
N GLY A 495 -8.66 21.24 20.76
CA GLY A 495 -9.03 20.03 20.03
C GLY A 495 -10.25 19.31 20.58
N ARG A 496 -10.30 19.09 21.91
CA ARG A 496 -11.42 18.38 22.56
C ARG A 496 -12.72 19.18 22.50
N GLU A 497 -12.66 20.48 22.71
CA GLU A 497 -13.82 21.38 22.63
C GLU A 497 -14.42 21.36 21.21
N CYS A 498 -13.56 21.41 20.19
CA CYS A 498 -13.97 21.31 18.79
C CYS A 498 -14.67 19.97 18.50
N GLN A 499 -14.14 18.85 18.99
CA GLN A 499 -14.80 17.55 18.85
C GLN A 499 -16.14 17.47 19.56
N GLN A 500 -16.24 17.99 20.79
CA GLN A 500 -17.48 17.97 21.55
C GLN A 500 -18.57 18.80 20.86
N ALA A 501 -18.22 20.00 20.36
CA ALA A 501 -19.14 20.83 19.58
C ALA A 501 -19.59 20.12 18.29
N ALA A 502 -18.66 19.49 17.56
CA ALA A 502 -18.99 18.71 16.36
C ALA A 502 -19.89 17.51 16.67
N GLN A 503 -19.67 16.81 17.78
CA GLN A 503 -20.51 15.69 18.22
C GLN A 503 -21.94 16.14 18.51
N GLN A 504 -22.12 17.26 19.19
CA GLN A 504 -23.44 17.83 19.46
C GLN A 504 -24.15 18.25 18.18
N ALA A 505 -23.45 18.95 17.28
CA ALA A 505 -24.00 19.36 15.99
C ALA A 505 -24.39 18.16 15.11
N LEU A 506 -23.55 17.13 15.05
CA LEU A 506 -23.81 15.90 14.31
C LEU A 506 -25.05 15.16 14.85
N ALA A 507 -25.22 15.08 16.18
CA ALA A 507 -26.38 14.44 16.79
C ALA A 507 -27.70 15.13 16.41
N GLN A 508 -27.68 16.45 16.20
CA GLN A 508 -28.85 17.22 15.75
C GLN A 508 -29.09 17.10 14.25
N LEU A 509 -28.03 17.11 13.44
CA LEU A 509 -28.11 17.11 11.97
C LEU A 509 -28.40 15.73 11.36
N LEU A 510 -27.79 14.68 11.91
CA LEU A 510 -27.79 13.34 11.30
C LEU A 510 -29.20 12.76 11.07
N PRO A 511 -30.17 12.84 12.01
CA PRO A 511 -31.52 12.33 11.76
C PRO A 511 -32.20 13.00 10.56
N ARG A 512 -32.01 14.31 10.39
CA ARG A 512 -32.56 15.07 9.24
C ARG A 512 -31.91 14.65 7.94
N VAL A 513 -30.57 14.53 7.92
CA VAL A 513 -29.82 14.08 6.74
C VAL A 513 -30.26 12.68 6.32
N LEU A 514 -30.42 11.74 7.26
CA LEU A 514 -30.89 10.39 6.98
C LEU A 514 -32.31 10.39 6.40
N ALA A 515 -33.23 11.19 6.97
CA ALA A 515 -34.59 11.30 6.45
C ALA A 515 -34.64 11.88 5.02
N GLN A 516 -33.85 12.93 4.75
CA GLN A 516 -33.79 13.55 3.42
C GLN A 516 -33.10 12.64 2.39
N LEU A 517 -32.06 11.88 2.77
CA LEU A 517 -31.43 10.87 1.91
C LEU A 517 -32.37 9.71 1.59
N ALA A 518 -33.14 9.23 2.58
CA ALA A 518 -34.13 8.17 2.36
C ALA A 518 -35.23 8.59 1.35
N GLN A 519 -35.47 9.90 1.23
CA GLN A 519 -36.37 10.50 0.24
C GLN A 519 -35.67 10.84 -1.09
N GLY A 520 -34.35 10.63 -1.20
CA GLY A 520 -33.55 10.94 -2.38
C GLY A 520 -33.24 12.43 -2.59
N LEU A 521 -33.55 13.30 -1.62
CA LEU A 521 -33.47 14.76 -1.77
C LEU A 521 -32.05 15.34 -1.72
N LEU A 522 -31.09 14.61 -1.15
CA LEU A 522 -29.70 15.06 -1.02
C LEU A 522 -28.75 14.44 -2.05
N LEU A 523 -29.31 13.71 -3.03
CA LEU A 523 -28.56 13.01 -4.07
C LEU A 523 -28.60 13.81 -5.37
N PRO A 524 -27.54 13.75 -6.20
CA PRO A 524 -27.56 14.41 -7.51
C PRO A 524 -28.71 13.85 -8.35
N GLY A 525 -29.31 14.70 -9.19
CA GLY A 525 -30.44 14.36 -10.09
C GLY A 525 -30.17 13.14 -10.95
#